data_AF-A0AAV8YV59-F1
#
_entry.id   AF-A0AAV8YV59-F1
#
_cell.length_a   1.000
_cell.length_b   1.000
_cell.length_c   1.000
_cell.angle_alpha   90.00
_cell.angle_beta   90.00
_cell.angle_gamma   90.00
#
_symmetry.space_group_name_H-M   'P 1'
#
loop_
_entity.id
_entity.type
_entity.pdbx_description
1 polymer ?
#
loop_
_entity_poly.entity_id
_entity_poly.type
_entity_poly.pdbx_seq_one_letter_code
_entity_poly.pdbx_strand_id
1 'polypeptide(L)'
;MFGPVTLLFCCDLVVTESKKLLSTCYKLQIYLPADSKEGKQLARLENLIRSKPPVFTAAGFFPVNRTTLLYLVNTITTYFIVAIQFRDK
;
A
#
# COMPACT_ATOMS: atom_id res chain seq x y z
N MET A 1 -3.67 -16.28 -15.97
CA MET A 1 -4.87 -15.88 -15.18
C MET A 1 -4.49 -15.39 -13.76
N PHE A 2 -3.40 -14.62 -13.60
CA PHE A 2 -2.97 -14.07 -12.28
C PHE A 2 -2.75 -12.56 -12.28
N GLY A 3 -2.93 -11.88 -13.43
CA GLY A 3 -2.65 -10.45 -13.59
C GLY A 3 -3.25 -9.54 -12.52
N PRO A 4 -4.55 -9.66 -12.17
CA PRO A 4 -5.17 -8.81 -11.16
C PRO A 4 -4.57 -9.01 -9.76
N VAL A 5 -4.22 -10.25 -9.42
CA VAL A 5 -3.61 -10.59 -8.14
C VAL A 5 -2.19 -10.03 -8.08
N THR A 6 -1.39 -10.23 -9.12
CA THR A 6 -0.04 -9.64 -9.22
C THR A 6 -0.09 -8.12 -9.10
N LEU A 7 -1.03 -7.46 -9.78
CA LEU A 7 -1.22 -6.01 -9.70
C LEU A 7 -1.52 -5.54 -8.27
N LEU A 8 -2.44 -6.22 -7.57
CA LEU A 8 -2.76 -5.94 -6.16
C LEU A 8 -1.51 -6.01 -5.28
N PHE A 9 -0.70 -7.05 -5.43
CA PHE A 9 0.55 -7.21 -4.67
C PHE A 9 1.59 -6.15 -5.03
N CYS A 10 1.74 -5.80 -6.31
CA CYS A 10 2.66 -4.74 -6.73
C CYS A 10 2.27 -3.38 -6.16
N CYS A 11 0.97 -3.04 -6.17
CA CYS A 11 0.47 -1.81 -5.55
C CYS A 11 0.77 -1.79 -4.05
N ASP A 12 0.48 -2.88 -3.33
CA ASP A 12 0.78 -3.00 -1.89
C ASP A 12 2.28 -2.88 -1.59
N LEU A 13 3.12 -3.48 -2.44
CA LEU A 13 4.57 -3.45 -2.33
C LEU A 13 5.11 -2.02 -2.49
N VAL A 14 4.67 -1.27 -3.50
CA VAL A 14 5.10 0.13 -3.71
C VAL A 14 4.76 0.99 -2.50
N VAL A 15 3.55 0.85 -1.94
CA VAL A 15 3.16 1.59 -0.73
C VAL A 15 4.03 1.20 0.48
N THR A 16 4.33 -0.09 0.62
CA THR A 16 5.14 -0.61 1.72
C THR A 16 6.60 -0.16 1.62
N GLU A 17 7.20 -0.26 0.42
CA GLU A 17 8.57 0.17 0.17
C GLU A 17 8.73 1.70 0.31
N SER A 18 7.72 2.48 -0.08
CA SER A 18 7.72 3.92 0.17
C SER A 18 7.77 4.27 1.66
N LYS A 19 7.03 3.55 2.51
CA LYS A 19 7.10 3.71 3.98
C LYS A 19 8.47 3.31 4.54
N LYS A 20 9.07 2.24 4.02
CA LYS A 20 10.43 1.83 4.39
C LYS A 20 11.46 2.87 3.97
N LEU A 21 11.36 3.41 2.76
CA LEU A 21 12.22 4.48 2.26
C LEU A 21 12.17 5.70 3.19
N LEU A 22 10.97 6.12 3.59
CA LEU A 22 10.78 7.21 4.54
C LEU A 22 11.44 6.90 5.91
N SER A 23 11.25 5.69 6.44
CA SER A 23 11.91 5.24 7.67
C SER A 23 13.43 5.28 7.58
N THR A 24 13.99 4.84 6.45
CA THR A 24 15.43 4.87 6.18
C THR A 24 15.94 6.31 6.10
N CYS A 25 15.18 7.22 5.48
CA CYS A 25 15.53 8.64 5.44
C CYS A 25 15.63 9.24 6.84
N TYR A 26 14.66 8.98 7.72
CA TYR A 26 14.73 9.43 9.12
C TYR A 26 15.95 8.90 9.85
N LYS A 27 16.28 7.60 9.69
CA LYS A 27 17.47 7.01 10.31
C LYS A 27 18.74 7.67 9.79
N LEU A 28 18.83 7.89 8.49
CA LEU A 28 20.00 8.47 7.86
C LEU A 28 20.21 9.93 8.31
N GLN A 29 19.12 10.69 8.49
CA GLN A 29 19.16 12.08 8.95
C GLN A 29 19.85 12.26 10.31
N ILE A 30 19.83 11.24 11.19
CA ILE A 30 20.50 11.25 12.49
C ILE A 30 22.04 11.32 12.33
N TYR A 31 22.57 10.74 11.25
CA TYR A 31 24.00 10.66 11.00
C TYR A 31 24.55 11.83 10.18
N LEU A 32 23.68 12.67 9.62
CA LEU A 32 24.09 13.79 8.78
C LEU A 32 24.04 15.13 9.54
N PRO A 33 25.01 16.02 9.32
CA PRO A 33 24.93 17.38 9.83
C PRO A 33 23.71 18.08 9.24
N ALA A 34 22.91 18.76 10.07
CA ALA A 34 21.68 19.44 9.65
C ALA A 34 21.92 20.48 8.54
N ASP A 35 23.11 21.10 8.52
CA ASP A 35 23.49 22.09 7.51
C ASP A 35 24.13 21.53 6.24
N SER A 36 24.40 20.21 6.22
CA SER A 36 24.96 19.56 5.04
C SER A 36 23.98 19.63 3.86
N LYS A 37 24.53 19.74 2.65
CA LYS A 37 23.75 19.70 1.40
C LYS A 37 22.89 18.44 1.33
N GLU A 38 23.47 17.31 1.74
CA GLU A 38 22.84 16.00 1.77
C GLU A 38 21.68 15.94 2.78
N GLY A 39 21.86 16.48 3.99
CA GLY A 39 20.80 16.58 5.00
C GLY A 39 19.61 17.43 4.53
N LYS A 40 19.88 18.56 3.87
CA LYS A 40 18.85 19.41 3.24
C LYS A 40 18.12 18.70 2.11
N GLN A 41 18.82 17.91 1.30
CA GLN A 41 18.22 17.10 0.23
C GLN A 41 17.35 15.97 0.80
N LEU A 42 17.80 15.31 1.86
CA LEU A 42 17.09 14.24 2.54
C LEU A 42 15.78 14.74 3.18
N ALA A 43 15.83 15.90 3.84
CA ALA A 43 14.64 16.55 4.39
C ALA A 43 13.62 16.96 3.30
N ARG A 44 14.10 17.39 2.13
CA ARG A 44 13.23 17.66 0.97
C ARG A 44 12.57 16.40 0.44
N LEU A 45 13.32 15.30 0.34
CA LEU A 45 12.81 14.01 -0.11
C LEU A 45 11.75 13.47 0.87
N GLU A 46 12.04 13.54 2.17
CA GLU A 46 11.09 13.17 3.23
C GLU A 46 9.78 13.96 3.09
N ASN A 47 9.86 15.30 2.99
CA ASN A 47 8.69 16.15 2.78
C ASN A 47 7.91 15.80 1.51
N LEU A 48 8.60 15.43 0.43
CA LEU A 48 7.95 15.03 -0.82
C LEU A 48 7.18 13.70 -0.66
N ILE A 49 7.80 12.70 -0.03
CA ILE A 49 7.17 11.41 0.23
C ILE A 49 5.99 11.56 1.20
N ARG A 50 6.12 12.43 2.21
CA ARG A 50 5.06 12.70 3.20
C ARG A 50 3.88 13.46 2.62
N SER A 51 4.14 14.46 1.77
CA SER A 51 3.08 15.28 1.16
C SER A 51 2.34 14.54 0.04
N LYS A 52 3.01 13.60 -0.63
CA LYS A 52 2.44 12.81 -1.74
C LYS A 52 2.78 11.33 -1.57
N PRO A 53 2.23 10.66 -0.54
CA PRO A 53 2.45 9.23 -0.38
C PRO A 53 1.83 8.50 -1.59
N PRO A 54 2.50 7.46 -2.12
CA PRO A 54 1.88 6.62 -3.13
C PRO A 54 0.66 5.94 -2.51
N VAL A 55 -0.51 6.16 -3.10
CA VAL A 55 -1.76 5.50 -2.73
C VAL A 55 -2.43 5.06 -4.01
N PHE A 56 -2.65 3.75 -4.14
CA PHE A 56 -3.40 3.19 -5.24
C PHE A 56 -4.85 3.00 -4.78
N THR A 57 -5.79 3.57 -5.53
CA THR A 57 -7.22 3.42 -5.25
C THR A 57 -7.92 2.86 -6.48
N ALA A 58 -8.97 2.06 -6.25
CA ALA A 58 -9.84 1.58 -7.32
C ALA A 58 -10.79 2.71 -7.69
N ALA A 59 -10.43 3.56 -8.66
CA ALA A 59 -11.24 4.71 -9.11
C ALA A 59 -11.75 5.62 -7.96
N GLY A 60 -11.00 5.72 -6.85
CA GLY A 60 -11.39 6.49 -5.67
C GLY A 60 -12.32 5.80 -4.67
N PHE A 61 -12.81 4.58 -4.94
CA PHE A 61 -13.72 3.87 -4.03
C PHE A 61 -13.03 3.36 -2.76
N PHE A 62 -11.90 2.67 -2.91
CA PHE A 62 -11.15 2.11 -1.79
C PHE A 62 -9.66 1.95 -2.14
N PRO A 63 -8.76 1.93 -1.13
CA PRO A 63 -7.34 1.65 -1.35
C PRO A 63 -7.11 0.19 -1.77
N VAL A 64 -6.31 0.02 -2.82
CA VAL A 64 -5.90 -1.27 -3.37
C VAL A 64 -4.71 -1.77 -2.57
N ASN A 65 -4.91 -2.81 -1.77
CA ASN A 65 -3.88 -3.42 -0.94
C ASN A 65 -4.06 -4.95 -0.87
N ARG A 66 -3.12 -5.65 -0.23
CA ARG A 66 -3.21 -7.11 -0.08
C ARG A 66 -4.46 -7.57 0.68
N THR A 67 -4.99 -6.73 1.57
CA THR A 67 -6.20 -7.03 2.35
C THR A 67 -7.46 -7.05 1.47
N THR A 68 -7.47 -6.28 0.36
CA THR A 68 -8.54 -6.31 -0.65
C THR A 68 -8.73 -7.73 -1.19
N LEU A 69 -7.66 -8.49 -1.42
CA LEU A 69 -7.75 -9.86 -1.92
C LEU A 69 -8.47 -10.78 -0.90
N LEU A 70 -8.11 -10.67 0.38
CA LEU A 70 -8.75 -11.44 1.45
C LEU A 70 -10.23 -11.08 1.60
N TYR A 71 -10.57 -9.79 1.47
CA TYR A 71 -11.96 -9.33 1.47
C TYR A 71 -12.77 -9.92 0.32
N LEU A 72 -12.20 -9.96 -0.90
CA LEU A 72 -12.86 -10.55 -2.05
C LEU A 72 -13.13 -12.05 -1.83
N VAL A 73 -12.12 -12.80 -1.38
CA VAL A 73 -12.29 -14.23 -1.07
C VAL A 73 -13.38 -14.43 -0.02
N ASN A 74 -13.33 -13.67 1.09
CA ASN A 74 -14.34 -13.76 2.15
C ASN A 74 -15.76 -13.46 1.65
N THR A 75 -15.91 -12.42 0.81
CA THR A 75 -17.21 -12.01 0.26
C THR A 75 -17.76 -13.07 -0.69
N ILE A 76 -16.91 -13.59 -1.57
CA ILE A 76 -17.25 -14.67 -2.50
C ILE A 76 -17.69 -15.92 -1.71
N THR A 77 -16.90 -16.35 -0.73
CA THR A 77 -17.23 -17.50 0.13
C THR A 77 -18.56 -17.30 0.86
N THR A 78 -18.77 -16.13 1.45
CA THR A 78 -20.02 -15.81 2.17
C THR A 78 -21.21 -15.89 1.22
N TYR A 79 -21.09 -15.29 0.04
CA TYR A 79 -22.16 -15.34 -0.97
C TYR A 79 -22.44 -16.77 -1.44
N PHE A 80 -21.41 -17.59 -1.65
CA PHE A 80 -21.57 -19.00 -1.99
C PHE A 80 -22.30 -19.79 -0.88
N ILE A 81 -21.92 -19.60 0.38
CA ILE A 81 -22.58 -20.25 1.53
C ILE A 81 -24.07 -19.89 1.54
N VAL A 82 -24.38 -18.59 1.43
CA VAL A 82 -25.76 -18.10 1.39
C VAL A 82 -26.51 -18.72 0.20
N ALA A 83 -25.93 -18.68 -1.00
CA ALA A 83 -26.56 -19.24 -2.20
C ALA A 83 -26.87 -20.74 -2.07
N ILE A 84 -25.97 -21.53 -1.48
CA ILE A 84 -26.20 -22.95 -1.22
C ILE A 84 -27.32 -23.15 -0.20
N GLN A 85 -27.31 -22.39 0.91
CA GLN A 85 -28.35 -22.44 1.94
C GLN A 85 -29.75 -22.10 1.42
N PHE A 86 -29.85 -21.21 0.42
CA PHE A 86 -31.12 -20.85 -0.20
C PHE A 86 -31.51 -21.75 -1.38
N ARG A 87 -30.57 -22.48 -1.99
CA ARG A 87 -30.87 -23.46 -3.05
C ARG A 87 -31.47 -24.75 -2.48
N ASP A 88 -31.02 -25.16 -1.29
CA ASP A 88 -31.50 -26.37 -0.63
C ASP A 88 -32.77 -26.11 0.23
N LYS A 89 -33.44 -24.97 0.01
CA LYS A 89 -34.79 -24.63 0.48
C LYS A 89 -35.76 -24.58 -0.71
#